data_AF-A0A2S5LT04-F1
#
_entry.id   AF-A0A2S5LT04-F1
#
_cell.length_a   1.000
_cell.length_b   1.000
_cell.length_c   1.000
_cell.angle_alpha   90.00
_cell.angle_beta   90.00
_cell.angle_gamma   90.00
#
_symmetry.space_group_name_H-M   'P 1'
#
loop_
_entity.id
_entity.type
_entity.pdbx_description
1 polymer ?
#
loop_
_entity_poly.entity_id
_entity_poly.type
_entity_poly.pdbx_seq_one_letter_code
_entity_poly.pdbx_strand_id
1 'polypeptide(L)'
;MRKIAHHTLLVLLTLLMMACANKSIKPVAVPAPPQAKCDCSTVGAPVQVPASSKPVEATADQQKQLAKLPDYGLLQMADWNDIDGLQVDNLSLAWPAWMQSCSTLINKPVWKSACTAAQKLNNETASKPQTQAVLNYFQEHFSVYKTSNVDGSEQGLITGYYQPLLKGSRTKSAKYPNPLYATPDDLITVELESLFPELKYKRVRGRLVGNKLVPYYNRAEIETEASPVKGREFVYIDDIIDVFFLQIQGSGLVQLDTGEQMHVGYADQNGHTYNSIGRLLIERGELTLAQASMQGIKNWARNNLDKLRELLNQNPSYVFFRELPAGLPGPLGALGVPILAERSV
;
A
#
# COMPACT_ATOMS: atom_id res chain seq x y z
N MET A 1 5.86 17.44 -89.96
CA MET A 1 4.78 16.51 -90.38
C MET A 1 4.10 15.94 -89.14
N ARG A 2 2.76 15.86 -89.19
CA ARG A 2 1.81 15.24 -88.24
C ARG A 2 1.54 15.93 -86.88
N LYS A 3 0.42 16.66 -86.90
CA LYS A 3 -0.52 16.95 -85.81
C LYS A 3 -1.14 15.66 -85.28
N ILE A 4 -1.43 15.57 -83.97
CA ILE A 4 -2.66 14.98 -83.42
C ILE A 4 -3.07 15.83 -82.20
N ALA A 5 -4.35 16.22 -82.19
CA ALA A 5 -5.04 17.01 -81.18
C ALA A 5 -5.86 16.11 -80.23
N HIS A 6 -6.22 16.62 -79.05
CA HIS A 6 -7.38 16.32 -78.18
C HIS A 6 -7.02 16.82 -76.76
N HIS A 7 -7.87 17.36 -75.91
CA HIS A 7 -9.16 18.05 -75.98
C HIS A 7 -9.25 18.87 -74.67
N THR A 8 -9.65 20.13 -74.78
CA THR A 8 -10.43 20.95 -73.83
C THR A 8 -10.84 20.34 -72.47
N LEU A 9 -10.47 21.01 -71.36
CA LEU A 9 -11.43 21.39 -70.31
C LEU A 9 -10.94 22.61 -69.52
N LEU A 10 -11.69 23.70 -69.65
CA LEU A 10 -11.52 24.98 -68.98
C LEU A 10 -12.50 25.02 -67.81
N VAL A 11 -12.05 25.25 -66.58
CA VAL A 11 -12.93 25.60 -65.45
C VAL A 11 -12.36 26.82 -64.74
N LEU A 12 -12.96 27.97 -65.08
CA LEU A 12 -12.96 29.20 -64.29
C LEU A 12 -13.76 28.93 -63.01
N LEU A 13 -13.25 29.31 -61.83
CA LEU A 13 -14.14 29.63 -60.72
C LEU A 13 -13.60 30.81 -59.89
N THR A 14 -14.50 31.77 -59.78
CA THR A 14 -14.49 33.09 -59.18
C THR A 14 -14.15 33.14 -57.69
N LEU A 15 -13.31 34.11 -57.29
CA LEU A 15 -13.22 34.59 -55.90
C LEU A 15 -14.53 35.30 -55.51
N LEU A 16 -15.19 34.83 -54.45
CA LEU A 16 -16.17 35.60 -53.69
C LEU A 16 -15.65 35.84 -52.27
N MET A 17 -15.43 37.12 -51.95
CA MET A 17 -15.32 37.63 -50.59
C MET A 17 -16.69 37.53 -49.91
N MET A 18 -16.77 36.82 -48.79
CA MET A 18 -17.89 36.95 -47.85
C MET A 18 -17.36 37.11 -46.43
N ALA A 19 -17.63 38.29 -45.88
CA ALA A 19 -17.46 38.64 -44.50
C ALA A 19 -18.43 37.83 -43.63
N CYS A 20 -17.91 37.10 -42.65
CA CYS A 20 -18.73 36.51 -41.59
C CYS A 20 -18.77 37.46 -40.39
N ALA A 21 -19.96 38.00 -40.15
CA ALA A 21 -20.31 38.74 -38.95
C ALA A 21 -20.10 37.89 -37.68
N ASN A 22 -19.53 38.51 -36.65
CA ASN A 22 -19.45 37.97 -35.30
C ASN A 22 -20.87 37.70 -34.76
N LYS A 23 -21.32 36.45 -34.81
CA LYS A 23 -22.39 35.97 -33.92
C LYS A 23 -21.76 35.54 -32.61
N SER A 24 -22.07 36.28 -31.55
CA SER A 24 -21.81 35.86 -30.18
C SER A 24 -22.68 34.62 -29.89
N ILE A 25 -22.10 33.43 -30.02
CA ILE A 25 -22.71 32.18 -29.61
C ILE A 25 -22.50 32.08 -28.10
N LYS A 26 -23.58 32.17 -27.32
CA LYS A 26 -23.55 31.82 -25.89
C LYS A 26 -22.96 30.41 -25.75
N PRO A 27 -22.01 30.16 -24.83
CA PRO A 27 -21.52 28.81 -24.58
C PRO A 27 -22.72 27.94 -24.21
N VAL A 28 -23.01 26.94 -25.04
CA VAL A 28 -23.91 25.86 -24.66
C VAL A 28 -23.20 25.12 -23.53
N ALA A 29 -23.83 25.08 -22.35
CA ALA A 29 -23.34 24.30 -21.23
C ALA A 29 -23.12 22.85 -21.71
N VAL A 30 -21.87 22.40 -21.67
CA VAL A 30 -21.53 20.99 -21.88
C VAL A 30 -22.27 20.21 -20.78
N PRO A 31 -23.11 19.22 -21.11
CA PRO A 31 -23.73 18.38 -20.10
C PRO A 31 -22.61 17.74 -19.27
N ALA A 32 -22.71 17.82 -17.95
CA ALA A 32 -21.79 17.10 -17.08
C ALA A 32 -21.74 15.63 -17.53
N PRO A 33 -20.53 15.01 -17.60
CA PRO A 33 -20.44 13.59 -17.89
C PRO A 33 -21.35 12.84 -16.90
N PRO A 34 -22.10 11.83 -17.34
CA PRO A 34 -22.97 11.07 -16.45
C PRO A 34 -22.13 10.60 -15.28
N GLN A 35 -22.47 11.07 -14.08
CA GLN A 35 -21.92 10.53 -12.86
C GLN A 35 -22.19 9.02 -12.93
N ALA A 36 -21.13 8.22 -13.02
CA ALA A 36 -21.25 6.80 -12.84
C ALA A 36 -21.89 6.63 -11.46
N LYS A 37 -23.17 6.26 -11.45
CA LYS A 37 -23.81 5.78 -10.24
C LYS A 37 -22.97 4.57 -9.85
N CYS A 38 -22.11 4.75 -8.86
CA CYS A 38 -21.52 3.62 -8.18
C CYS A 38 -22.71 2.90 -7.55
N ASP A 39 -23.19 1.87 -8.24
CA ASP A 39 -24.06 0.86 -7.69
C ASP A 39 -23.16 0.03 -6.76
N CYS A 40 -22.74 0.66 -5.66
CA CYS A 40 -22.23 -0.06 -4.53
C CYS A 40 -23.44 -0.83 -4.02
N SER A 41 -23.64 -2.04 -4.54
CA SER A 41 -24.42 -3.07 -3.85
C SER A 41 -24.12 -2.91 -2.38
N THR A 42 -25.16 -2.76 -1.56
CA THR A 42 -25.06 -2.63 -0.12
C THR A 42 -24.39 -3.88 0.43
N VAL A 43 -23.06 -3.90 0.41
CA VAL A 43 -22.26 -4.82 1.21
C VAL A 43 -22.73 -4.52 2.63
N GLY A 44 -23.43 -5.48 3.22
CA GLY A 44 -23.92 -5.33 4.60
C GLY A 44 -22.77 -4.84 5.46
N ALA A 45 -23.04 -3.82 6.28
CA ALA A 45 -22.03 -3.28 7.17
C ALA A 45 -21.35 -4.45 7.91
N PRO A 46 -20.01 -4.49 7.97
CA PRO A 46 -19.31 -5.56 8.66
C PRO A 46 -19.89 -5.73 10.07
N VAL A 47 -20.06 -6.98 10.50
CA VAL A 47 -20.58 -7.30 11.83
C VAL A 47 -19.75 -6.53 12.86
N GLN A 48 -20.41 -5.60 13.56
CA GLN A 48 -19.77 -4.79 14.59
C GLN A 48 -19.53 -5.69 15.80
N VAL A 49 -18.29 -6.13 16.01
CA VAL A 49 -17.88 -6.80 17.24
C VAL A 49 -17.98 -5.78 18.40
N PRO A 50 -18.54 -6.15 19.57
CA PRO A 50 -18.63 -5.26 20.73
C PRO A 50 -17.28 -4.62 21.05
N ALA A 51 -17.30 -3.33 21.41
CA ALA A 51 -16.09 -2.60 21.79
C ALA A 51 -15.45 -3.23 23.04
N SER A 52 -14.35 -3.97 22.86
CA SER A 52 -13.53 -4.44 23.97
C SER A 52 -12.61 -3.32 24.48
N SER A 53 -12.13 -3.48 25.72
CA SER A 53 -11.08 -2.64 26.28
C SER A 53 -9.87 -2.60 25.34
N LYS A 54 -9.26 -1.41 25.20
CA LYS A 54 -8.07 -1.25 24.36
C LYS A 54 -6.98 -2.24 24.79
N PRO A 55 -6.42 -3.02 23.85
CA PRO A 55 -5.28 -3.87 24.14
C PRO A 55 -4.09 -3.00 24.56
N VAL A 56 -3.44 -3.38 25.65
CA VAL A 56 -2.22 -2.71 26.13
C VAL A 56 -1.05 -3.18 25.27
N GLU A 57 -0.23 -2.24 24.80
CA GLU A 57 0.97 -2.56 24.04
C GLU A 57 1.96 -3.32 24.94
N ALA A 58 2.58 -4.38 24.42
CA ALA A 58 3.47 -5.23 25.20
C ALA A 58 4.65 -4.43 25.76
N THR A 59 4.89 -4.54 27.06
CA THR A 59 6.04 -3.91 27.74
C THR A 59 7.37 -4.46 27.22
N ALA A 60 8.45 -3.69 27.40
CA ALA A 60 9.79 -4.12 27.00
C ALA A 60 10.22 -5.46 27.63
N ASP A 61 9.74 -5.76 28.85
CA ASP A 61 10.03 -7.03 29.51
C ASP A 61 9.19 -8.18 28.94
N GLN A 62 7.92 -7.93 28.59
CA GLN A 62 7.10 -8.90 27.85
C GLN A 62 7.71 -9.22 26.48
N GLN A 63 8.24 -8.22 25.76
CA GLN A 63 8.92 -8.44 24.48
C GLN A 63 10.18 -9.30 24.62
N LYS A 64 10.99 -9.08 25.67
CA LYS A 64 12.16 -9.93 25.97
C LYS A 64 11.77 -11.36 26.34
N GLN A 65 10.66 -11.55 27.05
CA GLN A 65 10.15 -12.88 27.38
C GLN A 65 9.64 -13.59 26.13
N LEU A 66 8.89 -12.88 25.27
CA LEU A 66 8.40 -13.40 24.00
C LEU A 66 9.55 -13.88 23.11
N ALA A 67 10.66 -13.13 23.05
CA ALA A 67 11.84 -13.50 22.28
C ALA A 67 12.56 -14.79 22.75
N LYS A 68 12.26 -15.28 23.97
CA LYS A 68 12.81 -16.53 24.52
C LYS A 68 11.91 -17.73 24.31
N LEU A 69 10.64 -17.51 23.95
CA LEU A 69 9.70 -18.60 23.73
C LEU A 69 10.01 -19.30 22.39
N PRO A 70 9.83 -20.63 22.32
CA PRO A 70 9.93 -21.33 21.05
C PRO A 70 8.86 -20.82 20.08
N ASP A 71 9.15 -20.89 18.78
CA ASP A 71 8.17 -20.56 17.75
C ASP A 71 6.88 -21.33 17.99
N TYR A 72 5.75 -20.63 17.92
CA TYR A 72 4.41 -21.16 18.17
C TYR A 72 4.13 -21.65 19.61
N GLY A 73 5.01 -21.38 20.58
CA GLY A 73 4.89 -21.86 21.97
C GLY A 73 3.69 -21.34 22.77
N LEU A 74 2.99 -20.31 22.27
CA LEU A 74 1.76 -19.76 22.87
C LEU A 74 0.48 -20.24 22.17
N LEU A 75 0.60 -21.02 21.09
CA LEU A 75 -0.55 -21.57 20.38
C LEU A 75 -1.16 -22.73 21.17
N GLN A 76 -2.47 -22.68 21.37
CA GLN A 76 -3.28 -23.73 21.98
C GLN A 76 -4.29 -24.21 20.95
N MET A 77 -4.45 -25.53 20.82
CA MET A 77 -5.47 -26.10 19.94
C MET A 77 -6.87 -25.63 20.36
N ALA A 78 -7.68 -25.24 19.40
CA ALA A 78 -9.05 -24.77 19.58
C ALA A 78 -10.00 -25.46 18.59
N ASP A 79 -11.30 -25.29 18.78
CA ASP A 79 -12.33 -25.82 17.89
C ASP A 79 -12.80 -24.75 16.88
N TRP A 80 -13.28 -25.18 15.72
CA TRP A 80 -13.89 -24.27 14.74
C TRP A 80 -15.13 -23.54 15.28
N ASN A 81 -15.83 -24.14 16.25
CA ASN A 81 -16.97 -23.53 16.93
C ASN A 81 -16.56 -22.44 17.94
N ASP A 82 -15.28 -22.34 18.29
CA ASP A 82 -14.76 -21.28 19.18
C ASP A 82 -14.54 -19.94 18.44
N ILE A 83 -14.66 -19.92 17.10
CA ILE A 83 -14.45 -18.72 16.30
C ILE A 83 -15.76 -17.91 16.23
N ASP A 84 -15.81 -16.83 17.01
CA ASP A 84 -16.90 -15.87 16.99
C ASP A 84 -17.15 -15.31 15.57
N GLY A 85 -18.43 -15.25 15.18
CA GLY A 85 -18.83 -14.66 13.91
C GLY A 85 -18.61 -15.53 12.66
N LEU A 86 -17.93 -16.68 12.77
CA LEU A 86 -17.62 -17.54 11.61
C LEU A 86 -18.87 -18.00 10.85
N GLN A 87 -19.92 -18.37 11.58
CA GLN A 87 -21.17 -18.89 11.02
C GLN A 87 -22.03 -17.81 10.33
N VAL A 88 -21.77 -16.53 10.61
CA VAL A 88 -22.52 -15.40 10.03
C VAL A 88 -21.72 -14.63 8.98
N ASP A 89 -20.42 -14.91 8.82
CA ASP A 89 -19.61 -14.30 7.77
C ASP A 89 -19.89 -14.92 6.39
N ASN A 90 -19.73 -14.12 5.34
CA ASN A 90 -19.76 -14.60 3.97
C ASN A 90 -18.35 -15.07 3.54
N LEU A 91 -18.02 -16.31 3.90
CA LEU A 91 -16.70 -16.90 3.61
C LEU A 91 -16.38 -17.01 2.11
N SER A 92 -17.40 -16.98 1.25
CA SER A 92 -17.19 -16.93 -0.21
C SER A 92 -16.37 -15.70 -0.64
N LEU A 93 -16.45 -14.60 0.12
CA LEU A 93 -15.68 -13.39 -0.14
C LEU A 93 -14.18 -13.53 0.19
N ALA A 94 -13.81 -14.46 1.09
CA ALA A 94 -12.41 -14.75 1.41
C ALA A 94 -11.74 -15.66 0.37
N TRP A 95 -12.53 -16.41 -0.41
CA TRP A 95 -12.02 -17.41 -1.34
C TRP A 95 -11.03 -16.86 -2.39
N PRO A 96 -11.28 -15.71 -3.05
CA PRO A 96 -10.31 -15.15 -4.00
C PRO A 96 -8.96 -14.82 -3.35
N ALA A 97 -8.94 -14.35 -2.10
CA ALA A 97 -7.70 -14.03 -1.37
C ALA A 97 -6.91 -15.30 -1.03
N TRP A 98 -7.64 -16.36 -0.64
CA TRP A 98 -7.06 -17.67 -0.42
C TRP A 98 -6.45 -18.26 -1.70
N MET A 99 -7.17 -18.19 -2.83
CA MET A 99 -6.67 -18.64 -4.14
C MET A 99 -5.42 -17.85 -4.58
N GLN A 100 -5.41 -16.53 -4.34
CA GLN A 100 -4.26 -15.68 -4.61
C GLN A 100 -3.04 -16.12 -3.79
N SER A 101 -3.22 -16.45 -2.51
CA SER A 101 -2.16 -17.00 -1.66
C SER A 101 -1.65 -18.35 -2.17
N CYS A 102 -2.56 -19.23 -2.57
CA CYS A 102 -2.22 -20.55 -3.09
C CYS A 102 -1.43 -20.53 -4.40
N SER A 103 -1.50 -19.46 -5.20
CA SER A 103 -0.66 -19.30 -6.40
C SER A 103 0.84 -19.39 -6.11
N THR A 104 1.25 -19.01 -4.89
CA THR A 104 2.64 -19.05 -4.44
C THR A 104 2.86 -20.15 -3.41
N LEU A 105 1.93 -20.32 -2.47
CA LEU A 105 2.08 -21.29 -1.38
C LEU A 105 2.13 -22.75 -1.87
N ILE A 106 1.50 -23.09 -3.00
CA ILE A 106 1.50 -24.46 -3.53
C ILE A 106 2.91 -25.03 -3.78
N ASN A 107 3.91 -24.16 -3.98
CA ASN A 107 5.31 -24.54 -4.18
C ASN A 107 6.00 -24.97 -2.87
N LYS A 108 5.39 -24.75 -1.70
CA LYS A 108 5.91 -25.16 -0.40
C LYS A 108 5.30 -26.51 -0.01
N PRO A 109 6.12 -27.52 0.35
CA PRO A 109 5.62 -28.87 0.64
C PRO A 109 4.47 -28.92 1.66
N VAL A 110 4.57 -28.13 2.75
CA VAL A 110 3.56 -28.07 3.82
C VAL A 110 2.21 -27.49 3.38
N TRP A 111 2.18 -26.72 2.29
CA TRP A 111 0.96 -26.06 1.77
C TRP A 111 0.38 -26.76 0.54
N LYS A 112 1.15 -27.65 -0.10
CA LYS A 112 0.79 -28.26 -1.37
C LYS A 112 -0.56 -28.98 -1.32
N SER A 113 -0.79 -29.78 -0.28
CA SER A 113 -2.04 -30.55 -0.14
C SER A 113 -3.27 -29.65 -0.05
N ALA A 114 -3.26 -28.66 0.86
CA ALA A 114 -4.36 -27.72 1.01
C ALA A 114 -4.60 -26.92 -0.29
N CYS A 115 -3.54 -26.39 -0.92
CA CYS A 115 -3.70 -25.61 -2.15
C CYS A 115 -4.14 -26.44 -3.36
N THR A 116 -3.75 -27.72 -3.47
CA THR A 116 -4.28 -28.61 -4.50
C THR A 116 -5.77 -28.89 -4.28
N ALA A 117 -6.20 -29.11 -3.04
CA ALA A 117 -7.62 -29.25 -2.72
C ALA A 117 -8.41 -27.97 -3.00
N ALA A 118 -7.83 -26.79 -2.73
CA ALA A 118 -8.42 -25.50 -3.07
C ALA A 118 -8.61 -25.35 -4.58
N GLN A 119 -7.60 -25.69 -5.38
CA GLN A 119 -7.71 -25.64 -6.85
C GLN A 119 -8.81 -26.57 -7.37
N LYS A 120 -8.95 -27.77 -6.79
CA LYS A 120 -10.03 -28.70 -7.13
C LYS A 120 -11.40 -28.08 -6.86
N LEU A 121 -11.64 -27.61 -5.63
CA LEU A 121 -12.90 -26.96 -5.25
C LEU A 121 -13.18 -25.75 -6.16
N ASN A 122 -12.16 -24.93 -6.39
CA ASN A 122 -12.27 -23.75 -7.25
C ASN A 122 -12.74 -24.11 -8.67
N ASN A 123 -12.20 -25.18 -9.26
CA ASN A 123 -12.59 -25.64 -10.60
C ASN A 123 -14.01 -26.21 -10.62
N GLU A 124 -14.37 -27.02 -9.63
CA GLU A 124 -15.70 -27.64 -9.51
C GLU A 124 -16.82 -26.59 -9.33
N THR A 125 -16.51 -25.44 -8.71
CA THR A 125 -17.48 -24.38 -8.44
C THR A 125 -17.37 -23.17 -9.37
N ALA A 126 -16.67 -23.29 -10.51
CA ALA A 126 -16.44 -22.18 -11.44
C ALA A 126 -15.91 -20.90 -10.75
N SER A 127 -14.94 -21.08 -9.85
CA SER A 127 -14.30 -20.05 -9.00
C SER A 127 -15.21 -19.32 -8.00
N LYS A 128 -16.43 -19.83 -7.75
CA LYS A 128 -17.41 -19.21 -6.85
C LYS A 128 -18.00 -20.24 -5.86
N PRO A 129 -17.18 -20.86 -4.99
CA PRO A 129 -17.70 -21.75 -3.97
C PRO A 129 -18.59 -20.96 -2.99
N GLN A 130 -19.67 -21.60 -2.55
CA GLN A 130 -20.57 -21.03 -1.54
C GLN A 130 -19.95 -21.14 -0.14
N THR A 131 -20.43 -20.33 0.80
CA THR A 131 -19.92 -20.24 2.17
C THR A 131 -19.73 -21.61 2.85
N GLN A 132 -20.70 -22.51 2.72
CA GLN A 132 -20.61 -23.84 3.33
C GLN A 132 -19.49 -24.71 2.72
N ALA A 133 -19.27 -24.62 1.40
CA ALA A 133 -18.20 -25.37 0.75
C ALA A 133 -16.82 -24.83 1.16
N VAL A 134 -16.69 -23.50 1.30
CA VAL A 134 -15.48 -22.86 1.82
C VAL A 134 -15.22 -23.26 3.28
N LEU A 135 -16.26 -23.25 4.12
CA LEU A 135 -16.15 -23.69 5.51
C LEU A 135 -15.69 -25.15 5.61
N ASN A 136 -16.34 -26.06 4.88
CA ASN A 136 -15.98 -27.48 4.86
C ASN A 136 -14.52 -27.68 4.43
N TYR A 137 -14.08 -26.97 3.38
CA TYR A 137 -12.68 -27.01 2.93
C TYR A 137 -11.71 -26.60 4.05
N PHE A 138 -11.99 -25.50 4.76
CA PHE A 138 -11.12 -25.06 5.83
C PHE A 138 -11.13 -26.03 7.02
N GLN A 139 -12.29 -26.58 7.38
CA GLN A 139 -12.42 -27.58 8.44
C GLN A 139 -11.68 -28.89 8.14
N GLU A 140 -11.65 -29.31 6.88
CA GLU A 140 -10.98 -30.54 6.45
C GLU A 140 -9.45 -30.40 6.40
N HIS A 141 -8.95 -29.23 5.98
CA HIS A 141 -7.52 -29.04 5.68
C HIS A 141 -6.74 -28.23 6.72
N PHE A 142 -7.41 -27.64 7.72
CA PHE A 142 -6.78 -26.81 8.74
C PHE A 142 -7.27 -27.13 10.14
N SER A 143 -6.35 -27.02 11.10
CA SER A 143 -6.66 -27.01 12.53
C SER A 143 -6.68 -25.57 13.03
N VAL A 144 -7.57 -25.28 13.97
CA VAL A 144 -7.67 -23.97 14.61
C VAL A 144 -6.76 -23.95 15.83
N TYR A 145 -6.03 -22.85 15.98
CA TYR A 145 -5.26 -22.56 17.18
C TYR A 145 -5.63 -21.18 17.69
N LYS A 146 -5.87 -21.07 18.99
CA LYS A 146 -5.95 -19.78 19.70
C LYS A 146 -4.59 -19.43 20.28
N THR A 147 -4.33 -18.14 20.47
CA THR A 147 -3.09 -17.66 21.09
C THR A 147 -3.42 -16.74 22.26
N SER A 148 -2.49 -16.66 23.21
CA SER A 148 -2.52 -15.70 24.31
C SER A 148 -1.25 -14.85 24.32
N ASN A 149 -1.28 -13.74 25.04
CA ASN A 149 -0.10 -12.97 25.37
C ASN A 149 0.71 -13.70 26.47
N VAL A 150 1.95 -13.27 26.69
CA VAL A 150 2.83 -13.87 27.71
C VAL A 150 2.24 -13.78 29.13
N ASP A 151 1.42 -12.77 29.41
CA ASP A 151 0.71 -12.60 30.68
C ASP A 151 -0.60 -13.41 30.77
N GLY A 152 -0.92 -14.21 29.75
CA GLY A 152 -2.12 -15.02 29.67
C GLY A 152 -3.37 -14.29 29.18
N SER A 153 -3.30 -12.98 28.89
CA SER A 153 -4.43 -12.27 28.30
C SER A 153 -4.68 -12.68 26.85
N GLU A 154 -5.95 -12.78 26.44
CA GLU A 154 -6.36 -13.22 25.10
C GLU A 154 -6.76 -12.04 24.18
N GLN A 155 -6.58 -10.80 24.63
CA GLN A 155 -6.88 -9.60 23.85
C GLN A 155 -5.67 -9.15 23.03
N GLY A 156 -5.87 -8.91 21.74
CA GLY A 156 -4.85 -8.38 20.83
C GLY A 156 -5.32 -7.12 20.12
N LEU A 157 -4.36 -6.35 19.57
CA LEU A 157 -4.63 -5.15 18.78
C LEU A 157 -4.67 -5.47 17.29
N ILE A 158 -5.83 -5.26 16.68
CA ILE A 158 -5.97 -5.22 15.21
C ILE A 158 -5.97 -3.76 14.78
N THR A 159 -5.07 -3.42 13.85
CA THR A 159 -5.02 -2.12 13.18
C THR A 159 -5.38 -2.26 11.71
N GLY A 160 -5.86 -1.19 11.09
CA GLY A 160 -6.12 -1.14 9.65
C GLY A 160 -5.00 -0.46 8.88
N TYR A 161 -4.73 -0.94 7.66
CA TYR A 161 -3.92 -0.25 6.66
C TYR A 161 -4.71 -0.17 5.35
N TYR A 162 -4.27 0.68 4.43
CA TYR A 162 -4.93 0.87 3.14
C TYR A 162 -3.91 1.26 2.07
N GLN A 163 -4.33 1.22 0.81
CA GLN A 163 -3.53 1.73 -0.30
C GLN A 163 -3.92 3.19 -0.61
N PRO A 164 -3.11 4.19 -0.21
CA PRO A 164 -3.39 5.60 -0.52
C PRO A 164 -3.36 5.91 -2.00
N LEU A 165 -4.22 6.84 -2.41
CA LEU A 165 -4.19 7.49 -3.72
C LEU A 165 -3.52 8.86 -3.59
N LEU A 166 -2.42 9.05 -4.32
CA LEU A 166 -1.62 10.27 -4.35
C LEU A 166 -1.72 10.92 -5.73
N LYS A 167 -1.38 12.20 -5.85
CA LYS A 167 -1.22 12.88 -7.14
C LYS A 167 0.26 13.05 -7.43
N GLY A 168 0.66 12.81 -8.67
CA GLY A 168 2.08 12.89 -9.02
C GLY A 168 2.38 13.16 -10.48
N SER A 169 3.68 13.28 -10.75
CA SER A 169 4.25 13.39 -12.08
C SER A 169 5.60 12.68 -12.13
N ARG A 170 5.95 12.13 -13.30
CA ARG A 170 7.30 11.58 -13.53
C ARG A 170 8.37 12.68 -13.59
N THR A 171 7.96 13.94 -13.73
CA THR A 171 8.87 15.09 -13.84
C THR A 171 8.69 16.05 -12.66
N LYS A 172 9.81 16.44 -12.04
CA LYS A 172 9.83 17.44 -10.96
C LYS A 172 9.27 18.77 -11.45
N SER A 173 8.43 19.40 -10.64
CA SER A 173 7.92 20.75 -10.90
C SER A 173 7.56 21.46 -9.60
N ALA A 174 7.16 22.73 -9.67
CA ALA A 174 6.63 23.45 -8.51
C ALA A 174 5.35 22.79 -7.94
N LYS A 175 4.56 22.12 -8.79
CA LYS A 175 3.35 21.37 -8.39
C LYS A 175 3.69 20.01 -7.78
N TYR A 176 4.77 19.37 -8.22
CA TYR A 176 5.23 18.07 -7.74
C TYR A 176 6.69 18.17 -7.29
N PRO A 177 6.97 18.75 -6.11
CA PRO A 177 8.33 18.96 -5.65
C PRO A 177 8.91 17.75 -4.90
N ASN A 178 8.06 16.84 -4.38
CA ASN A 178 8.45 15.83 -3.40
C ASN A 178 8.76 14.48 -4.07
N PRO A 179 10.03 14.03 -4.13
CA PRO A 179 10.37 12.78 -4.80
C PRO A 179 9.99 11.52 -4.02
N LEU A 180 9.62 10.47 -4.73
CA LEU A 180 9.76 9.09 -4.26
C LEU A 180 11.04 8.49 -4.83
N TYR A 181 11.83 7.87 -3.97
CA TYR A 181 13.11 7.27 -4.33
C TYR A 181 13.00 5.76 -4.51
N ALA A 182 13.66 5.26 -5.55
CA ALA A 182 14.00 3.85 -5.68
C ALA A 182 15.11 3.46 -4.68
N THR A 183 15.25 2.16 -4.40
CA THR A 183 16.33 1.66 -3.55
C THR A 183 17.69 2.17 -4.06
N PRO A 184 18.51 2.85 -3.26
CA PRO A 184 19.83 3.31 -3.69
C PRO A 184 20.80 2.16 -3.95
N ASP A 185 21.74 2.34 -4.88
CA ASP A 185 22.70 1.29 -5.25
C ASP A 185 23.73 1.00 -4.14
N ASP A 186 23.94 1.94 -3.21
CA ASP A 186 24.86 1.82 -2.08
C ASP A 186 24.19 1.33 -0.78
N LEU A 187 22.88 1.05 -0.80
CA LEU A 187 22.16 0.47 0.33
C LEU A 187 22.49 -1.01 0.47
N ILE A 188 23.11 -1.38 1.59
CA ILE A 188 23.53 -2.74 1.89
C ILE A 188 22.59 -3.34 2.94
N THR A 189 21.98 -4.48 2.60
CA THR A 189 21.30 -5.37 3.54
C THR A 189 22.34 -6.20 4.30
N VAL A 190 22.25 -6.20 5.63
CA VAL A 190 23.20 -6.89 6.51
C VAL A 190 22.56 -8.16 7.06
N GLU A 191 22.95 -9.32 6.50
CA GLU A 191 22.47 -10.64 6.92
C GLU A 191 23.57 -11.38 7.69
N LEU A 192 23.81 -10.96 8.94
CA LEU A 192 24.85 -11.53 9.80
C LEU A 192 24.29 -12.27 11.03
N GLU A 193 23.02 -12.72 10.98
CA GLU A 193 22.36 -13.38 12.10
C GLU A 193 23.02 -14.70 12.53
N SER A 194 23.74 -15.37 11.62
CA SER A 194 24.51 -16.59 11.93
C SER A 194 25.69 -16.34 12.85
N LEU A 195 26.26 -15.12 12.83
CA LEU A 195 27.36 -14.70 13.68
C LEU A 195 26.88 -13.85 14.87
N PHE A 196 25.83 -13.05 14.66
CA PHE A 196 25.22 -12.17 15.65
C PHE A 196 23.73 -12.48 15.78
N PRO A 197 23.34 -13.50 16.58
CA PRO A 197 21.95 -13.92 16.73
C PRO A 197 20.98 -12.81 17.17
N GLU A 198 21.46 -11.78 17.86
CA GLU A 198 20.70 -10.60 18.24
C GLU A 198 20.24 -9.72 17.06
N LEU A 199 20.75 -9.98 15.86
CA LEU A 199 20.30 -9.36 14.62
C LEU A 199 19.14 -10.12 13.97
N LYS A 200 18.80 -11.31 14.47
CA LYS A 200 17.63 -12.05 14.02
C LYS A 200 16.39 -11.15 14.13
N TYR A 201 15.61 -11.07 13.05
CA TYR A 201 14.45 -10.18 12.89
C TYR A 201 14.73 -8.68 12.84
N LYS A 202 15.98 -8.22 12.96
CA LYS A 202 16.34 -6.81 12.76
C LYS A 202 16.61 -6.52 11.29
N ARG A 203 16.03 -5.43 10.79
CA ARG A 203 16.28 -4.94 9.44
C ARG A 203 17.52 -4.05 9.40
N VAL A 204 18.69 -4.65 9.62
CA VAL A 204 19.96 -3.90 9.63
C VAL A 204 20.33 -3.49 8.20
N ARG A 205 20.66 -2.21 8.03
CA ARG A 205 21.01 -1.58 6.76
C ARG A 205 22.21 -0.67 6.94
N GLY A 206 23.09 -0.65 5.95
CA GLY A 206 24.30 0.15 5.99
C GLY A 206 24.75 0.63 4.61
N ARG A 207 25.83 1.39 4.60
CA ARG A 207 26.57 1.83 3.41
C ARG A 207 28.06 1.77 3.68
N LEU A 208 28.87 1.72 2.63
CA LEU A 208 30.33 1.76 2.75
C LEU A 208 30.85 3.19 2.79
N VAL A 209 31.74 3.46 3.74
CA VAL A 209 32.56 4.68 3.79
C VAL A 209 34.02 4.24 3.94
N GLY A 210 34.78 4.35 2.85
CA GLY A 210 36.11 3.72 2.77
C GLY A 210 36.00 2.21 2.91
N ASN A 211 36.60 1.65 3.96
CA ASN A 211 36.54 0.22 4.29
C ASN A 211 35.59 -0.10 5.47
N LYS A 212 34.73 0.84 5.87
CA LYS A 212 33.81 0.66 7.00
C LYS A 212 32.37 0.58 6.52
N LEU A 213 31.64 -0.41 7.03
CA LEU A 213 30.19 -0.44 6.96
C LEU A 213 29.62 0.41 8.11
N VAL A 214 28.83 1.42 7.75
CA VAL A 214 28.20 2.35 8.69
C VAL A 214 26.68 2.38 8.45
N PRO A 215 25.84 2.80 9.41
CA PRO A 215 24.39 2.85 9.23
C PRO A 215 23.99 3.63 7.97
N TYR A 216 22.88 3.26 7.35
CA TYR A 216 22.39 4.04 6.20
C TYR A 216 21.87 5.42 6.64
N TYR A 217 21.69 6.34 5.69
CA TYR A 217 21.22 7.69 5.98
C TYR A 217 19.83 7.69 6.63
N ASN A 218 19.64 8.53 7.65
CA ASN A 218 18.32 8.76 8.24
C ASN A 218 17.47 9.70 7.35
N ARG A 219 16.19 9.85 7.67
CA ARG A 219 15.27 10.75 6.94
C ARG A 219 15.80 12.18 6.79
N ALA A 220 16.31 12.78 7.86
CA ALA A 220 16.77 14.16 7.86
C ALA A 220 17.99 14.38 6.95
N GLU A 221 18.84 13.36 6.80
CA GLU A 221 19.99 13.37 5.89
C GLU A 221 19.55 13.14 4.43
N ILE A 222 18.54 12.28 4.21
CA ILE A 222 17.97 11.98 2.89
C ILE A 222 17.20 13.18 2.34
N GLU A 223 16.32 13.78 3.14
CA GLU A 223 15.46 14.89 2.76
C GLU A 223 16.22 16.21 2.87
N THR A 224 17.20 16.42 1.98
CA THR A 224 17.95 17.67 1.81
C THR A 224 18.10 18.03 0.33
N GLU A 225 18.43 19.28 -0.01
CA GLU A 225 18.68 19.66 -1.41
C GLU A 225 19.88 18.92 -2.02
N ALA A 226 20.89 18.62 -1.21
CA ALA A 226 22.04 17.82 -1.57
C ALA A 226 21.85 16.35 -1.15
N SER A 227 20.66 15.81 -1.39
CA SER A 227 20.29 14.46 -0.97
C SER A 227 21.33 13.42 -1.39
N PRO A 228 21.80 12.55 -0.48
CA PRO A 228 22.75 11.49 -0.80
C PRO A 228 22.18 10.43 -1.75
N VAL A 229 20.85 10.39 -1.92
CA VAL A 229 20.15 9.44 -2.80
C VAL A 229 19.65 10.10 -4.10
N LYS A 230 20.15 11.30 -4.41
CA LYS A 230 19.84 12.03 -5.64
C LYS A 230 20.16 11.20 -6.88
N GLY A 231 19.27 11.23 -7.87
CA GLY A 231 19.32 10.40 -9.07
C GLY A 231 18.53 9.10 -8.96
N ARG A 232 17.96 8.78 -7.79
CA ARG A 232 17.06 7.63 -7.59
C ARG A 232 15.58 8.02 -7.57
N GLU A 233 15.24 9.29 -7.84
CA GLU A 233 13.86 9.73 -7.99
C GLU A 233 13.21 9.06 -9.20
N PHE A 234 12.01 8.49 -9.05
CA PHE A 234 11.26 7.93 -10.20
C PHE A 234 9.85 8.53 -10.37
N VAL A 235 9.33 9.20 -9.35
CA VAL A 235 8.09 9.98 -9.42
C VAL A 235 8.12 11.09 -8.37
N TYR A 236 7.36 12.16 -8.61
CA TYR A 236 7.24 13.30 -7.71
C TYR A 236 5.77 13.51 -7.32
N ILE A 237 5.54 13.83 -6.05
CA ILE A 237 4.24 13.96 -5.39
C ILE A 237 4.02 15.42 -4.98
N ASP A 238 2.76 15.84 -4.95
CA ASP A 238 2.36 17.22 -4.64
C ASP A 238 2.44 17.55 -3.14
N ASP A 239 2.14 16.59 -2.27
CA ASP A 239 2.15 16.75 -0.81
C ASP A 239 3.19 15.85 -0.12
N ILE A 240 4.10 16.44 0.65
CA ILE A 240 5.12 15.73 1.43
C ILE A 240 4.50 14.88 2.55
N ILE A 241 3.34 15.27 3.09
CA ILE A 241 2.62 14.46 4.07
C ILE A 241 2.13 13.17 3.42
N ASP A 242 1.66 13.23 2.18
CA ASP A 242 1.23 12.03 1.45
C ASP A 242 2.41 11.09 1.17
N VAL A 243 3.59 11.63 0.86
CA VAL A 243 4.84 10.83 0.81
C VAL A 243 5.11 10.16 2.16
N PHE A 244 5.00 10.88 3.27
CA PHE A 244 5.25 10.34 4.60
C PHE A 244 4.26 9.22 4.98
N PHE A 245 2.95 9.42 4.73
CA PHE A 245 1.95 8.38 5.00
C PHE A 245 2.09 7.19 4.04
N LEU A 246 2.45 7.42 2.78
CA LEU A 246 2.78 6.34 1.85
C LEU A 246 3.92 5.46 2.40
N GLN A 247 4.94 6.05 3.03
CA GLN A 247 6.03 5.30 3.67
C GLN A 247 5.58 4.51 4.91
N ILE A 248 4.55 4.97 5.63
CA ILE A 248 3.93 4.19 6.71
C ILE A 248 3.13 3.02 6.14
N GLN A 249 2.34 3.24 5.08
CA GLN A 249 1.50 2.20 4.47
C GLN A 249 2.30 1.19 3.64
N GLY A 250 3.47 1.60 3.11
CA GLY A 250 4.37 0.77 2.32
C GLY A 250 3.97 0.55 0.86
N SER A 251 2.79 1.00 0.43
CA SER A 251 2.33 0.91 -0.97
C SER A 251 1.25 1.94 -1.26
N GLY A 252 1.02 2.27 -2.54
CA GLY A 252 0.08 3.29 -2.96
C GLY A 252 -0.25 3.27 -4.44
N LEU A 253 -1.16 4.15 -4.86
CA LEU A 253 -1.45 4.49 -6.24
C LEU A 253 -1.07 5.94 -6.47
N VAL A 254 -0.34 6.22 -7.54
CA VAL A 254 -0.07 7.60 -7.98
C VAL A 254 -0.90 7.89 -9.22
N GLN A 255 -1.86 8.80 -9.09
CA GLN A 255 -2.58 9.39 -10.19
C GLN A 255 -1.66 10.40 -10.88
N LEU A 256 -1.13 10.01 -12.04
CA LEU A 256 -0.26 10.86 -12.84
C LEU A 256 -1.08 11.96 -13.54
N ASP A 257 -0.45 13.11 -13.82
CA ASP A 257 -1.05 14.19 -14.63
C ASP A 257 -1.52 13.73 -16.01
N THR A 258 -0.96 12.64 -16.53
CA THR A 258 -1.37 12.01 -17.79
C THR A 258 -2.73 11.31 -17.71
N GLY A 259 -3.28 11.12 -16.50
CA GLY A 259 -4.48 10.33 -16.24
C GLY A 259 -4.20 8.86 -15.92
N GLU A 260 -2.96 8.39 -16.10
CA GLU A 260 -2.54 7.03 -15.75
C GLU A 260 -2.46 6.83 -14.23
N GLN A 261 -2.77 5.62 -13.77
CA GLN A 261 -2.51 5.20 -12.39
C GLN A 261 -1.28 4.30 -12.34
N MET A 262 -0.29 4.74 -11.56
CA MET A 262 0.94 4.00 -11.34
C MET A 262 0.89 3.34 -9.97
N HIS A 263 1.03 2.01 -9.94
CA HIS A 263 1.13 1.26 -8.68
C HIS A 263 2.54 1.42 -8.11
N VAL A 264 2.62 1.78 -6.83
CA VAL A 264 3.88 1.93 -6.10
C VAL A 264 3.88 0.96 -4.93
N GLY A 265 4.98 0.22 -4.79
CA GLY A 265 5.15 -0.75 -3.71
C GLY A 265 6.49 -0.61 -3.01
N TYR A 266 6.56 -1.09 -1.78
CA TYR A 266 7.78 -1.20 -0.99
C TYR A 266 8.88 -1.90 -1.80
N ALA A 267 10.08 -1.33 -1.76
CA ALA A 267 11.29 -1.93 -2.30
C ALA A 267 12.30 -2.25 -1.19
N ASP A 268 12.63 -1.27 -0.34
CA ASP A 268 13.48 -1.47 0.84
C ASP A 268 13.29 -0.33 1.86
N GLN A 269 14.04 -0.35 2.96
CA GLN A 269 14.10 0.74 3.95
C GLN A 269 15.54 1.03 4.38
N ASN A 270 15.76 2.16 5.05
CA ASN A 270 17.07 2.58 5.54
C ASN A 270 17.53 1.92 6.86
N GLY A 271 16.71 1.05 7.46
CA GLY A 271 17.05 0.28 8.67
C GLY A 271 16.94 1.05 10.01
N HIS A 272 16.54 2.32 10.00
CA HIS A 272 16.26 3.08 11.22
C HIS A 272 14.89 2.70 11.81
N THR A 273 14.75 2.87 13.13
CA THR A 273 13.47 2.59 13.83
C THR A 273 12.43 3.64 13.47
N TYR A 274 11.17 3.22 13.36
CA TYR A 274 10.03 4.12 13.21
C TYR A 274 9.74 4.85 14.52
N ASN A 275 9.59 6.17 14.45
CA ASN A 275 9.08 6.98 15.56
C ASN A 275 7.75 7.63 15.18
N SER A 276 6.75 7.52 16.06
CA SER A 276 5.41 8.06 15.82
C SER A 276 5.38 9.58 15.98
N ILE A 277 5.15 10.30 14.88
CA ILE A 277 4.92 11.75 14.90
C ILE A 277 3.59 12.11 15.56
N GLY A 278 2.58 11.23 15.49
CA GLY A 278 1.29 11.45 16.15
C GLY A 278 1.43 11.42 17.67
N ARG A 279 2.19 10.45 18.21
CA ARG A 279 2.50 10.39 19.64
C ARG A 279 3.28 11.63 20.08
N LEU A 280 4.28 12.04 19.30
CA LEU A 280 5.07 13.23 19.61
C LEU A 280 4.23 14.51 19.64
N LEU A 281 3.28 14.67 18.71
CA LEU A 281 2.36 15.82 18.71
C LEU A 281 1.45 15.82 19.96
N ILE A 282 1.06 14.65 20.46
CA ILE A 282 0.33 14.54 21.72
C ILE A 282 1.20 14.93 22.92
N GLU A 283 2.43 14.40 22.98
CA GLU A 283 3.39 14.70 24.04
C GLU A 283 3.72 16.21 24.11
N ARG A 284 3.76 16.89 22.96
CA ARG A 284 3.94 18.34 22.86
C ARG A 284 2.68 19.15 23.19
N GLY A 285 1.53 18.50 23.40
CA GLY A 285 0.24 19.16 23.62
C GLY A 285 -0.34 19.84 22.36
N GLU A 286 0.17 19.51 21.17
CA GLU A 286 -0.24 20.13 19.91
C GLU A 286 -1.44 19.43 19.27
N LEU A 287 -1.66 18.15 19.60
CA LEU A 287 -2.86 17.39 19.25
C LEU A 287 -3.36 16.59 20.45
N THR A 288 -4.67 16.39 20.53
CA THR A 288 -5.25 15.38 21.42
C THR A 288 -5.15 13.99 20.79
N LEU A 289 -5.31 12.93 21.61
CA LEU A 289 -5.37 11.55 21.11
C LEU A 289 -6.42 11.35 20.01
N ALA A 290 -7.59 11.99 20.15
CA ALA A 290 -8.67 11.94 19.16
C ALA A 290 -8.30 12.64 17.84
N GLN A 291 -7.39 13.62 17.89
CA GLN A 291 -6.94 14.37 16.73
C GLN A 291 -5.68 13.79 16.09
N ALA A 292 -4.95 12.89 16.74
CA ALA A 292 -3.74 12.25 16.20
C ALA A 292 -4.03 11.20 15.10
N SER A 293 -5.05 11.44 14.28
CA SER A 293 -5.34 10.72 13.04
C SER A 293 -4.58 11.33 11.86
N MET A 294 -4.53 10.64 10.72
CA MET A 294 -3.95 11.17 9.49
C MET A 294 -4.53 12.55 9.13
N GLN A 295 -5.85 12.70 9.22
CA GLN A 295 -6.51 13.95 8.87
C GLN A 295 -6.14 15.08 9.84
N GLY A 296 -6.07 14.79 11.14
CA GLY A 296 -5.66 15.79 12.13
C GLY A 296 -4.19 16.18 11.99
N ILE A 297 -3.30 15.22 11.68
CA ILE A 297 -1.89 15.50 11.38
C ILE A 297 -1.75 16.35 10.11
N LYS A 298 -2.51 16.04 9.03
CA LYS A 298 -2.56 16.88 7.82
C LYS A 298 -3.02 18.30 8.13
N ASN A 299 -4.05 18.44 8.96
CA ASN A 299 -4.56 19.75 9.36
C ASN A 299 -3.53 20.53 10.19
N TRP A 300 -2.87 19.85 11.15
CA TRP A 300 -1.77 20.43 11.91
C TRP A 300 -0.63 20.89 11.00
N ALA A 301 -0.24 20.07 10.02
CA ALA A 301 0.85 20.36 9.09
C ALA A 301 0.58 21.61 8.25
N ARG A 302 -0.65 21.76 7.72
CA ARG A 302 -1.05 22.95 6.96
C ARG A 302 -0.98 24.25 7.76
N ASN A 303 -1.14 24.16 9.07
CA ASN A 303 -1.09 25.31 9.98
C ASN A 303 0.31 25.54 10.58
N ASN A 304 1.28 24.65 10.34
CA ASN A 304 2.63 24.68 10.92
C ASN A 304 3.69 24.30 9.88
N LEU A 305 3.65 24.92 8.69
CA LEU A 305 4.54 24.58 7.57
C LEU A 305 6.03 24.77 7.91
N ASP A 306 6.35 25.74 8.76
CA ASP A 306 7.68 26.04 9.27
C ASP A 306 8.23 24.92 10.18
N LYS A 307 7.37 24.25 10.94
CA LYS A 307 7.73 23.15 11.85
C LYS A 307 7.64 21.77 11.21
N LEU A 308 6.97 21.67 10.06
CA LEU A 308 6.61 20.40 9.46
C LEU A 308 7.84 19.53 9.20
N ARG A 309 8.88 20.08 8.57
CA ARG A 309 10.09 19.32 8.22
C ARG A 309 10.79 18.78 9.47
N GLU A 310 10.88 19.60 10.51
CA GLU A 310 11.45 19.18 11.79
C GLU A 310 10.64 18.04 12.40
N LEU A 311 9.30 18.11 12.38
CA LEU A 311 8.43 17.04 12.87
C LEU A 311 8.64 15.73 12.10
N LEU A 312 8.61 15.77 10.76
CA LEU A 312 8.77 14.55 9.94
C LEU A 312 10.13 13.88 10.23
N ASN A 313 11.18 14.69 10.38
CA ASN A 313 12.54 14.24 10.69
C ASN A 313 12.67 13.55 12.05
N GLN A 314 11.70 13.66 12.95
CA GLN A 314 11.67 12.91 14.21
C GLN A 314 11.48 11.40 13.97
N ASN A 315 10.97 11.02 12.80
CA ASN A 315 10.97 9.65 12.31
C ASN A 315 12.18 9.39 11.40
N PRO A 316 13.28 8.79 11.91
CA PRO A 316 14.48 8.57 11.12
C PRO A 316 14.30 7.46 10.06
N SER A 317 13.29 6.60 10.21
CA SER A 317 12.95 5.57 9.23
C SER A 317 12.55 6.19 7.89
N TYR A 318 13.10 5.64 6.81
CA TYR A 318 12.81 6.03 5.43
C TYR A 318 12.56 4.79 4.58
N VAL A 319 11.50 4.81 3.77
CA VAL A 319 11.10 3.72 2.89
C VAL A 319 11.36 4.11 1.44
N PHE A 320 12.00 3.19 0.71
CA PHE A 320 12.24 3.25 -0.72
C PHE A 320 11.20 2.40 -1.45
N PHE A 321 10.87 2.81 -2.67
CA PHE A 321 9.78 2.24 -3.43
C PHE A 321 10.22 1.72 -4.80
N ARG A 322 9.32 1.00 -5.44
CA ARG A 322 9.43 0.60 -6.84
C ARG A 322 8.08 0.73 -7.51
N GLU A 323 8.11 0.96 -8.80
CA GLU A 323 6.94 0.82 -9.65
C GLU A 323 6.55 -0.68 -9.72
N LEU A 324 5.26 -0.96 -9.55
CA LEU A 324 4.68 -2.30 -9.68
C LEU A 324 4.02 -2.45 -11.06
N PRO A 325 3.79 -3.70 -11.53
CA PRO A 325 3.02 -3.93 -12.74
C PRO A 325 1.68 -3.19 -12.73
N ALA A 326 1.28 -2.70 -13.89
CA ALA A 326 -0.03 -2.07 -14.06
C ALA A 326 -1.18 -3.08 -13.91
N GLY A 327 -2.34 -2.61 -13.47
CA GLY A 327 -3.57 -3.41 -13.43
C GLY A 327 -3.64 -4.45 -12.31
N LEU A 328 -2.81 -4.32 -11.27
CA LEU A 328 -2.92 -5.18 -10.09
C LEU A 328 -4.24 -4.89 -9.34
N PRO A 329 -4.93 -5.92 -8.81
CA PRO A 329 -6.17 -5.73 -8.06
C PRO A 329 -5.95 -5.11 -6.66
N GLY A 330 -4.69 -5.01 -6.21
CA GLY A 330 -4.26 -4.46 -4.93
C GLY A 330 -2.73 -4.44 -4.83
N PRO A 331 -2.15 -3.90 -3.76
CA PRO A 331 -0.69 -3.89 -3.58
C PRO A 331 -0.16 -5.31 -3.31
N LEU A 332 1.13 -5.53 -3.52
CA LEU A 332 1.76 -6.82 -3.22
C LEU A 332 2.08 -6.92 -1.72
N GLY A 333 1.58 -7.97 -1.07
CA GLY A 333 1.91 -8.29 0.32
C GLY A 333 3.27 -8.98 0.47
N ALA A 334 3.64 -9.33 1.70
CA ALA A 334 4.91 -10.01 2.00
C ALA A 334 5.04 -11.39 1.32
N LEU A 335 3.93 -12.03 0.97
CA LEU A 335 3.89 -13.28 0.20
C LEU A 335 4.21 -13.06 -1.31
N GLY A 336 4.35 -11.81 -1.76
CA GLY A 336 4.63 -11.47 -3.16
C GLY A 336 3.41 -11.49 -4.07
N VAL A 337 2.21 -11.62 -3.51
CA VAL A 337 0.93 -11.65 -4.24
C VAL A 337 0.06 -10.45 -3.88
N PRO A 338 -0.86 -10.01 -4.76
CA PRO A 338 -1.82 -8.98 -4.44
C PRO A 338 -2.63 -9.32 -3.18
N ILE A 339 -2.79 -8.34 -2.29
CA ILE A 339 -3.75 -8.41 -1.19
C ILE A 339 -5.13 -7.97 -1.71
N LEU A 340 -6.18 -8.55 -1.14
CA LEU A 340 -7.55 -8.14 -1.41
C LEU A 340 -8.13 -7.43 -0.19
N ALA A 341 -8.87 -6.35 -0.48
CA ALA A 341 -9.53 -5.52 0.52
C ALA A 341 -10.36 -6.37 1.48
N GLU A 342 -10.27 -6.07 2.77
CA GLU A 342 -11.06 -6.67 3.86
C GLU A 342 -10.85 -8.18 4.09
N ARG A 343 -10.05 -8.86 3.26
CA ARG A 343 -9.85 -10.33 3.29
C ARG A 343 -8.39 -10.75 3.37
N SER A 344 -7.50 -9.83 3.69
CA SER A 344 -6.06 -10.05 3.89
C SER A 344 -5.61 -9.39 5.18
N VAL A 345 -4.79 -10.10 5.98
CA VAL A 345 -4.24 -9.64 7.27
C VAL A 345 -2.72 -9.72 7.29
#